data_AF-A0A3S1B783-F1
#
_entry.id   AF-A0A3S1B783-F1
#
_cell.length_a   1.000
_cell.length_b   1.000
_cell.length_c   1.000
_cell.angle_alpha   90.00
_cell.angle_beta   90.00
_cell.angle_gamma   90.00
#
_symmetry.space_group_name_H-M   'P 1'
#
loop_
_entity.id
_entity.type
_entity.pdbx_description
1 polymer ?
#
loop_
_entity_poly.entity_id
_entity_poly.type
_entity_poly.pdbx_seq_one_letter_code
_entity_poly.pdbx_strand_id
1 'polypeptide(L)'
;NITGTNCSIDKCYKVYNDNITGTNCSIDKCYKVYNHIITGTNCSIDKCYKVYNDNITGTNCSIDKCYKVYNDNITGTNCSIDKCYKVYNDNITGTNCSIDKCYKVYNDNITGTNCSIDKCYKVYNDNITGTNCSIDKCYKVYNDNITGTNCSIDKC
;
A
#
# COMPACT_ATOMS: atom_id res chain seq x y z
N ASN A 1 -7.31 -5.45 -20.30
CA ASN A 1 -8.20 -4.26 -20.13
C ASN A 1 -9.61 -4.70 -19.75
N ILE A 2 -10.05 -4.36 -18.54
CA ILE A 2 -11.40 -4.63 -18.02
C ILE A 2 -12.04 -3.29 -17.68
N THR A 3 -13.23 -2.99 -18.21
CA THR A 3 -13.90 -1.70 -18.01
C THR A 3 -15.39 -1.86 -17.69
N GLY A 4 -15.92 -1.04 -16.77
CA GLY A 4 -17.32 -1.13 -16.34
C GLY A 4 -17.53 -0.59 -14.93
N THR A 5 -18.73 -0.75 -14.36
CA THR A 5 -19.01 -0.27 -12.99
C THR A 5 -18.27 -1.09 -11.93
N ASN A 6 -18.31 -2.42 -12.06
CA ASN A 6 -17.63 -3.37 -11.18
C ASN A 6 -16.72 -4.25 -12.03
N CYS A 7 -15.41 -4.11 -11.87
CA CYS A 7 -14.41 -4.81 -12.66
C CYS A 7 -13.50 -5.60 -11.71
N SER A 8 -13.40 -6.91 -11.89
CA SER A 8 -12.53 -7.70 -11.04
C SER A 8 -11.83 -8.83 -11.76
N ILE A 9 -10.66 -9.20 -11.22
CA ILE A 9 -9.98 -10.46 -11.48
C ILE A 9 -10.11 -11.30 -10.21
N ASP A 10 -11.02 -12.27 -10.20
CA ASP A 10 -11.35 -13.04 -8.99
C ASP A 10 -10.21 -13.99 -8.58
N LYS A 11 -9.98 -15.07 -9.32
CA LYS A 11 -8.91 -16.03 -9.02
C LYS A 11 -7.93 -16.17 -10.17
N CYS A 12 -6.66 -15.96 -9.88
CA CYS A 12 -5.60 -16.19 -10.85
C CYS A 12 -4.37 -16.85 -10.22
N TYR A 13 -3.62 -17.62 -11.01
CA TYR A 13 -2.28 -18.03 -10.59
C TYR A 13 -1.29 -16.88 -10.82
N LYS A 14 -1.32 -16.30 -12.02
CA LYS A 14 -0.53 -15.13 -12.38
C LYS A 14 -1.36 -14.25 -13.29
N VAL A 15 -1.22 -12.95 -13.13
CA VAL A 15 -1.79 -11.95 -14.02
C VAL A 15 -0.70 -10.92 -14.33
N TYR A 16 -0.71 -10.39 -15.56
CA TYR A 16 0.33 -9.49 -16.06
C TYR A 16 -0.29 -8.37 -16.91
N ASN A 17 0.17 -7.14 -16.70
CA ASN A 17 -0.05 -6.01 -17.61
C ASN A 17 -1.53 -5.70 -17.92
N ASP A 18 -2.45 -5.91 -16.97
CA ASP A 18 -3.85 -5.52 -17.16
C ASP A 18 -4.13 -4.11 -16.65
N ASN A 19 -5.01 -3.41 -17.38
CA ASN A 19 -5.67 -2.21 -16.90
C ASN A 19 -7.11 -2.55 -16.49
N ILE A 20 -7.48 -2.25 -15.24
CA ILE A 20 -8.82 -2.41 -14.69
C ILE A 20 -9.36 -1.02 -14.39
N THR A 21 -10.49 -0.64 -14.99
CA THR A 21 -11.05 0.72 -14.84
C THR A 21 -12.55 0.72 -14.62
N GLY A 22 -13.00 1.43 -13.59
CA GLY A 22 -14.41 1.37 -13.17
C GLY A 22 -14.72 2.13 -11.90
N THR A 23 -15.91 1.96 -11.34
CA THR A 23 -16.24 2.52 -10.02
C THR A 23 -15.59 1.68 -8.92
N ASN A 24 -15.75 0.35 -9.00
CA ASN A 24 -15.13 -0.62 -8.10
C ASN A 24 -14.23 -1.54 -8.92
N CYS A 25 -12.93 -1.56 -8.61
CA CYS A 25 -11.93 -2.33 -9.33
C CYS A 25 -11.11 -3.19 -8.37
N SER A 26 -10.99 -4.48 -8.62
CA SER A 26 -10.23 -5.36 -7.70
C SER A 26 -9.47 -6.48 -8.38
N ILE A 27 -8.42 -6.94 -7.70
CA ILE A 27 -7.81 -8.25 -7.90
C ILE A 27 -7.96 -9.03 -6.60
N ASP A 28 -8.83 -10.05 -6.58
CA ASP A 28 -9.29 -10.63 -5.32
C ASP A 28 -8.30 -11.67 -4.77
N LYS A 29 -7.98 -12.72 -5.54
CA LYS A 29 -7.13 -13.83 -5.10
C LYS A 29 -6.16 -14.23 -6.19
N CYS A 30 -4.94 -13.74 -6.11
CA CYS A 30 -3.91 -14.06 -7.08
C CYS A 30 -2.63 -14.57 -6.44
N TYR A 31 -2.02 -15.62 -6.99
CA TYR A 31 -0.69 -16.00 -6.47
C TYR A 31 0.34 -14.91 -6.83
N LYS A 32 0.29 -14.32 -8.02
CA LYS A 32 1.14 -13.17 -8.36
C LYS A 32 0.44 -12.16 -9.27
N VAL A 33 0.65 -10.88 -8.99
CA VAL A 33 0.22 -9.73 -9.80
C VAL A 33 1.46 -8.95 -10.24
N TYR A 34 1.44 -8.43 -11.47
CA TYR A 34 2.59 -7.76 -12.08
C TYR A 34 2.15 -6.65 -13.04
N ASN A 35 2.68 -5.44 -12.86
CA ASN A 35 2.55 -4.29 -13.77
C ASN A 35 1.11 -3.90 -14.13
N HIS A 36 0.19 -3.88 -13.16
CA HIS A 36 -1.21 -3.53 -13.35
C HIS A 36 -1.45 -2.05 -13.15
N ILE A 37 -2.51 -1.57 -13.79
CA ILE A 37 -3.10 -0.26 -13.47
C ILE A 37 -4.55 -0.52 -13.05
N ILE A 38 -4.88 -0.18 -11.81
CA ILE A 38 -6.23 -0.29 -11.26
C ILE A 38 -6.72 1.13 -10.96
N THR A 39 -7.76 1.57 -11.68
CA THR A 39 -8.27 2.95 -11.58
C THR A 39 -9.77 2.99 -11.31
N GLY A 40 -10.19 3.74 -10.30
CA GLY A 40 -11.61 3.83 -9.95
C GLY A 40 -11.91 4.63 -8.70
N THR A 41 -13.13 4.52 -8.18
CA THR A 41 -13.46 5.13 -6.88
C THR A 41 -12.91 4.27 -5.73
N ASN A 42 -13.15 2.96 -5.80
CA ASN A 42 -12.60 1.97 -4.87
C ASN A 42 -11.74 0.99 -5.65
N CYS A 43 -10.47 0.88 -5.27
CA CYS A 43 -9.49 0.03 -5.94
C CYS A 43 -8.76 -0.85 -4.93
N SER A 44 -8.70 -2.16 -5.14
CA SER A 44 -8.00 -3.05 -4.20
C SER A 44 -7.24 -4.20 -4.86
N ILE A 45 -6.19 -4.64 -4.17
CA ILE A 45 -5.61 -5.96 -4.34
C ILE A 45 -5.77 -6.71 -3.01
N ASP A 46 -6.69 -7.68 -2.97
CA ASP A 46 -7.15 -8.23 -1.70
C ASP A 46 -6.18 -9.29 -1.14
N LYS A 47 -6.01 -10.42 -1.82
CA LYS A 47 -5.21 -11.55 -1.32
C LYS A 47 -4.22 -12.01 -2.36
N CYS A 48 -2.97 -11.56 -2.22
CA CYS A 48 -1.91 -12.01 -3.10
C CYS A 48 -0.74 -12.66 -2.38
N TYR A 49 -0.07 -13.63 -3.02
CA TYR A 49 1.24 -14.03 -2.49
C TYR A 49 2.28 -12.96 -2.84
N LYS A 50 2.25 -12.39 -4.05
CA LYS A 50 3.11 -11.27 -4.41
C LYS A 50 2.44 -10.25 -5.33
N VAL A 51 2.77 -8.99 -5.12
CA VAL A 51 2.36 -7.82 -5.92
C VAL A 51 3.64 -7.10 -6.37
N TYR A 52 3.66 -6.59 -7.59
CA TYR A 52 4.89 -6.06 -8.21
C TYR A 52 4.60 -4.98 -9.26
N ASN A 53 5.19 -3.80 -9.08
CA ASN A 53 5.11 -2.66 -10.00
C ASN A 53 3.68 -2.28 -10.43
N ASP A 54 2.71 -2.44 -9.54
CA ASP A 54 1.31 -2.15 -9.77
C ASP A 54 1.01 -0.69 -9.36
N ASN A 55 0.11 -0.04 -10.11
CA ASN A 55 -0.39 1.30 -9.80
C ASN A 55 -1.88 1.22 -9.46
N ILE A 56 -2.25 1.68 -8.26
CA ILE A 56 -3.63 1.68 -7.76
C ILE A 56 -4.05 3.13 -7.53
N THR A 57 -5.03 3.63 -8.28
CA THR A 57 -5.48 5.03 -8.24
C THR A 57 -6.98 5.15 -7.99
N GLY A 58 -7.38 5.95 -7.01
CA GLY A 58 -8.79 6.15 -6.71
C GLY A 58 -9.09 6.99 -5.48
N THR A 59 -10.33 6.99 -5.01
CA THR A 59 -10.67 7.64 -3.74
C THR A 59 -10.20 6.80 -2.55
N ASN A 60 -10.50 5.49 -2.60
CA ASN A 60 -10.03 4.50 -1.63
C ASN A 60 -9.19 3.46 -2.37
N CYS A 61 -7.94 3.27 -1.96
CA CYS A 61 -7.02 2.34 -2.57
C CYS A 61 -6.35 1.46 -1.51
N SER A 62 -6.34 0.15 -1.69
CA SER A 62 -5.70 -0.74 -0.72
C SER A 62 -4.97 -1.95 -1.33
N ILE A 63 -3.95 -2.41 -0.61
CA ILE A 63 -3.43 -3.76 -0.73
C ILE A 63 -3.65 -4.45 0.61
N ASP A 64 -4.58 -5.40 0.67
CA ASP A 64 -5.09 -5.89 1.96
C ASP A 64 -4.18 -6.97 2.58
N LYS A 65 -4.02 -8.11 1.94
CA LYS A 65 -3.34 -9.29 2.49
C LYS A 65 -2.34 -9.84 1.49
N CYS A 66 -1.10 -9.36 1.59
CA CYS A 66 -0.04 -9.85 0.72
C CYS A 66 1.10 -10.49 1.49
N TYR A 67 1.73 -11.54 0.93
CA TYR A 67 2.99 -11.98 1.53
C TYR A 67 4.09 -10.96 1.21
N LYS A 68 4.15 -10.46 -0.02
CA LYS A 68 5.10 -9.42 -0.40
C LYS A 68 4.52 -8.40 -1.38
N VAL A 69 4.88 -7.13 -1.19
CA VAL A 69 4.55 -5.97 -2.04
C VAL A 69 5.87 -5.32 -2.47
N TYR A 70 5.97 -4.86 -3.71
CA TYR A 70 7.24 -4.39 -4.29
C TYR A 70 7.06 -3.35 -5.40
N ASN A 71 7.68 -2.18 -5.22
CA ASN A 71 7.69 -1.08 -6.17
C ASN A 71 6.29 -0.65 -6.65
N ASP A 72 5.28 -0.78 -5.80
CA ASP A 72 3.89 -0.47 -6.08
C ASP A 72 3.60 1.00 -5.72
N ASN A 73 2.71 1.65 -6.49
CA ASN A 73 2.24 3.00 -6.19
C ASN A 73 0.75 2.98 -5.87
N ILE A 74 0.37 3.53 -4.72
CA ILE A 74 -1.01 3.63 -4.25
C ILE A 74 -1.35 5.11 -4.09
N THR A 75 -2.31 5.62 -4.85
CA THR A 75 -2.66 7.06 -4.87
C THR A 75 -4.15 7.28 -4.69
N GLY A 76 -4.54 8.17 -3.78
CA GLY A 76 -5.94 8.44 -3.51
C GLY A 76 -6.23 9.33 -2.32
N THR A 77 -7.48 9.39 -1.87
CA THR A 77 -7.81 10.10 -0.63
C THR A 77 -7.42 9.26 0.59
N ASN A 78 -7.79 7.98 0.57
CA ASN A 78 -7.39 7.00 1.58
C ASN A 78 -6.61 5.88 0.91
N CYS A 79 -5.38 5.65 1.34
CA CYS A 79 -4.49 4.65 0.78
C CYS A 79 -3.89 3.78 1.88
N SER A 80 -3.94 2.45 1.73
CA SER A 80 -3.38 1.56 2.75
C SER A 80 -2.69 0.33 2.19
N ILE A 81 -1.72 -0.16 2.95
CA ILE A 81 -1.24 -1.55 2.90
C ILE A 81 -1.55 -2.19 4.26
N ASP A 82 -2.53 -3.08 4.33
CA ASP A 82 -3.08 -3.51 5.61
C ASP A 82 -2.24 -4.59 6.29
N LYS A 83 -2.09 -5.76 5.68
CA LYS A 83 -1.45 -6.94 6.27
C LYS A 83 -0.46 -7.55 5.30
N CYS A 84 0.80 -7.15 5.44
CA CYS A 84 1.87 -7.72 4.64
C CYS A 84 2.94 -8.43 5.46
N TYR A 85 3.56 -9.47 4.91
CA TYR A 85 4.79 -9.96 5.53
C TYR A 85 5.93 -8.98 5.23
N LYS A 86 6.05 -8.51 3.99
CA LYS A 86 7.05 -7.50 3.62
C LYS A 86 6.53 -6.50 2.59
N VAL A 87 6.94 -5.25 2.75
CA VAL A 87 6.70 -4.11 1.85
C VAL A 87 8.07 -3.54 1.45
N TYR A 88 8.23 -3.13 0.19
CA TYR A 88 9.53 -2.75 -0.36
C TYR A 88 9.45 -1.74 -1.50
N ASN A 89 10.10 -0.59 -1.33
CA ASN A 89 10.19 0.49 -2.30
C ASN A 89 8.82 0.96 -2.83
N ASP A 90 7.78 0.88 -2.01
CA ASP A 90 6.41 1.24 -2.35
C ASP A 90 6.16 2.72 -2.04
N ASN A 91 5.32 3.37 -2.85
CA ASN A 91 4.90 4.75 -2.61
C ASN A 91 3.39 4.81 -2.32
N ILE A 92 3.03 5.40 -1.19
CA ILE A 92 1.63 5.59 -0.77
C ILE A 92 1.37 7.09 -0.65
N THR A 93 0.47 7.62 -1.47
CA THR A 93 0.19 9.07 -1.54
C THR A 93 -1.30 9.37 -1.40
N GLY A 94 -1.64 10.30 -0.51
CA GLY A 94 -3.04 10.67 -0.31
C GLY A 94 -3.33 11.64 0.82
N THR A 95 -4.59 11.73 1.26
CA THR A 95 -4.92 12.51 2.46
C THR A 95 -4.61 11.70 3.71
N ASN A 96 -5.05 10.44 3.74
CA ASN A 96 -4.74 9.46 4.77
C ASN A 96 -3.97 8.30 4.15
N CYS A 97 -2.79 7.99 4.68
CA CYS A 97 -1.94 6.93 4.15
C CYS A 97 -1.40 6.06 5.29
N SER A 98 -1.52 4.74 5.18
CA SER A 98 -1.03 3.85 6.22
C SER A 98 -0.39 2.56 5.73
N ILE A 99 0.53 2.05 6.54
CA ILE A 99 0.93 0.65 6.54
C ILE A 99 0.59 0.08 7.92
N ASP A 100 -0.42 -0.80 7.98
CA ASP A 100 -1.04 -1.14 9.28
C ASP A 100 -0.30 -2.27 10.03
N LYS A 101 -0.12 -3.43 9.41
CA LYS A 101 0.43 -4.64 10.05
C LYS A 101 1.42 -5.32 9.13
N CYS A 102 2.69 -4.96 9.27
CA CYS A 102 3.75 -5.58 8.49
C CYS A 102 4.80 -6.28 9.34
N TYR A 103 5.36 -7.40 8.86
CA TYR A 103 6.55 -7.91 9.55
C TYR A 103 7.75 -6.99 9.24
N LYS A 104 7.91 -6.53 8.00
CA LYS A 104 8.97 -5.58 7.65
C LYS A 104 8.53 -4.59 6.57
N VAL A 105 9.01 -3.36 6.69
CA VAL A 105 8.83 -2.23 5.75
C VAL A 105 10.24 -1.73 5.38
N TYR A 106 10.47 -1.38 4.11
CA TYR A 106 11.80 -1.07 3.59
C TYR A 106 11.81 -0.10 2.41
N ASN A 107 12.50 1.03 2.58
CA ASN A 107 12.67 2.09 1.58
C ASN A 107 11.33 2.60 0.99
N ASP A 108 10.26 2.56 1.77
CA ASP A 108 8.93 2.97 1.38
C ASP A 108 8.73 4.48 1.62
N ASN A 109 7.94 5.13 0.77
CA ASN A 109 7.57 6.54 0.96
C ASN A 109 6.06 6.66 1.21
N ILE A 110 5.69 7.30 2.31
CA ILE A 110 4.29 7.53 2.69
C ILE A 110 4.08 9.05 2.78
N THR A 111 3.24 9.61 1.92
CA THR A 111 3.03 11.07 1.81
C THR A 111 1.56 11.44 1.89
N GLY A 112 1.21 12.39 2.75
CA GLY A 112 -0.17 12.83 2.91
C GLY A 112 -0.43 13.81 4.03
N THR A 113 -1.69 14.05 4.38
CA THR A 113 -2.01 14.89 5.55
C THR A 113 -1.79 14.11 6.84
N ASN A 114 -2.29 12.87 6.89
CA ASN A 114 -2.08 11.92 7.97
C ASN A 114 -1.38 10.68 7.43
N CYS A 115 -0.20 10.36 7.95
CA CYS A 115 0.58 9.21 7.52
C CYS A 115 1.00 8.35 8.70
N SER A 116 0.85 7.03 8.60
CA SER A 116 1.35 6.16 9.67
C SER A 116 1.95 4.85 9.18
N ILE A 117 2.91 4.35 9.96
CA ILE A 117 3.24 2.93 10.00
C ILE A 117 2.86 2.45 11.39
N ASP A 118 1.86 1.57 11.48
CA ASP A 118 1.40 1.09 12.78
C ASP A 118 2.25 -0.13 13.20
N LYS A 119 1.63 -1.31 13.30
CA LYS A 119 2.19 -2.50 13.93
C LYS A 119 3.19 -3.21 13.03
N CYS A 120 4.44 -2.73 13.05
CA CYS A 120 5.53 -3.39 12.35
C CYS A 120 6.54 -4.08 13.26
N TYR A 121 7.13 -5.19 12.82
CA TYR A 121 8.28 -5.73 13.56
C TYR A 121 9.54 -4.92 13.27
N LYS A 122 9.76 -4.51 12.02
CA LYS A 122 10.89 -3.65 11.65
C LYS A 122 10.55 -2.68 10.52
N VAL A 123 11.09 -1.46 10.62
CA VAL A 123 10.98 -0.37 9.63
C VAL A 123 12.41 0.08 9.29
N TYR A 124 12.67 0.37 8.01
CA TYR A 124 14.04 0.59 7.51
C TYR A 124 14.11 1.55 6.32
N ASN A 125 14.83 2.66 6.49
CA ASN A 125 15.07 3.70 5.48
C ASN A 125 13.77 4.24 4.84
N ASP A 126 12.68 4.24 5.59
CA ASP A 126 11.37 4.69 5.13
C ASP A 126 11.25 6.21 5.33
N ASN A 127 10.53 6.89 4.42
CA ASN A 127 10.22 8.31 4.54
C ASN A 127 8.71 8.49 4.74
N ILE A 128 8.33 9.16 5.83
CA ILE A 128 6.93 9.49 6.15
C ILE A 128 6.80 11.00 6.20
N THR A 129 5.98 11.58 5.32
CA THR A 129 5.84 13.03 5.17
C THR A 129 4.38 13.47 5.23
N GLY A 130 4.08 14.44 6.10
CA GLY A 130 2.72 14.94 6.22
C GLY A 130 2.50 15.99 7.30
N THR A 131 1.25 16.34 7.58
CA THR A 131 0.94 17.23 8.71
C THR A 131 1.05 16.47 10.03
N ASN A 132 0.45 15.28 10.09
CA ASN A 132 0.53 14.35 11.21
C ASN A 132 1.17 13.05 10.73
N CYS A 133 2.29 12.65 11.34
CA CYS A 133 3.00 11.43 10.97
C CYS A 133 3.33 10.57 12.18
N SER A 134 3.15 9.25 12.10
CA SER A 134 3.55 8.36 13.19
C SER A 134 4.17 7.05 12.74
N ILE A 135 5.05 6.50 13.57
CA ILE A 135 5.42 5.09 13.56
C ILE A 135 5.05 4.50 14.93
N ASP A 136 4.06 3.61 15.00
CA ASP A 136 3.43 3.21 16.27
C ASP A 136 3.46 1.70 16.51
N LYS A 137 4.05 1.24 17.62
CA LYS A 137 4.17 -0.20 17.98
C LYS A 137 5.12 -0.95 17.04
N CYS A 138 6.26 -0.33 16.76
CA CYS A 138 7.30 -0.90 15.92
C CYS A 138 8.49 -1.40 16.72
N TYR A 139 8.78 -2.71 16.75
CA TYR A 139 9.87 -3.25 17.59
C TYR A 139 11.25 -2.63 17.27
N LYS A 140 11.52 -2.28 16.01
CA LYS A 140 12.76 -1.62 15.59
C LYS A 140 12.51 -0.67 14.41
N VAL A 141 13.13 0.51 14.47
CA VAL A 141 13.08 1.58 13.46
C VAL A 141 14.52 1.96 13.14
N TYR A 142 14.88 2.10 11.86
CA TYR A 142 16.27 2.28 11.43
C TYR A 142 16.38 3.23 10.25
N ASN A 143 17.07 4.36 10.45
CA ASN A 143 17.30 5.37 9.42
C ASN A 143 16.02 5.89 8.75
N ASP A 144 14.90 5.87 9.47
CA ASP A 144 13.62 6.33 8.97
C ASP A 144 13.51 7.86 9.17
N ASN A 145 13.03 8.57 8.15
CA ASN A 145 12.80 10.00 8.21
C ASN A 145 11.30 10.27 8.36
N ILE A 146 10.92 11.01 9.41
CA ILE A 146 9.54 11.44 9.63
C ILE A 146 9.51 12.96 9.63
N THR A 147 8.75 13.56 8.71
CA THR A 147 8.69 15.01 8.51
C THR A 147 7.25 15.50 8.56
N GLY A 148 7.00 16.50 9.41
CA GLY A 148 5.67 17.07 9.57
C GLY A 148 5.52 17.99 10.76
N THR A 149 4.35 18.60 10.89
CA THR A 149 4.01 19.49 12.02
C THR A 149 3.94 18.71 13.33
N ASN A 150 3.28 17.54 13.32
CA ASN A 150 3.15 16.65 14.47
C ASN A 150 3.70 15.27 14.09
N CYS A 151 4.88 14.92 14.60
CA CYS A 151 5.52 13.64 14.31
C CYS A 151 5.80 12.86 15.58
N SER A 152 5.54 11.55 15.57
CA SER A 152 5.86 10.66 16.69
C SER A 152 6.41 9.31 16.24
N ILE A 153 7.24 8.71 17.10
CA ILE A 153 7.61 7.31 17.02
C ILE A 153 7.27 6.71 18.38
N ASP A 154 6.19 5.94 18.47
CA ASP A 154 5.76 5.32 19.72
C ASP A 154 6.17 3.84 19.78
N LYS A 155 6.96 3.52 20.81
CA LYS A 155 7.54 2.22 21.18
C LYS A 155 8.14 1.32 20.09
N CYS A 156 9.48 1.25 20.15
CA CYS A 156 10.29 0.04 20.05
C CYS A 156 10.32 -0.76 21.35
#